data_AF-A0A2E7QT05-F1
#
_entry.id   AF-A0A2E7QT05-F1
#
_cell.length_a   1.000
_cell.length_b   1.000
_cell.length_c   1.000
_cell.angle_alpha   90.00
_cell.angle_beta   90.00
_cell.angle_gamma   90.00
#
_symmetry.space_group_name_H-M   'P 1'
#
loop_
_entity.id
_entity.type
_entity.pdbx_description
1 polymer ?
#
loop_
_entity_poly.entity_id
_entity_poly.type
_entity_poly.pdbx_seq_one_letter_code
_entity_poly.pdbx_strand_id
1 'polypeptide(L)'
;MTKNSVDSSIPAVVNPVGTTDAFGNHYILGRVIQDFPYAERRCPYCEHKLVIANAVHDNDSIEHYKAVYIDANKDCPVFDMKAQQCYAKIYYSSSYAAHRFENVKFPVKRWEQEELYTIYQ
;
A
#
# COMPACT_ATOMS: atom_id res chain seq x y z
N MET A 1 33.87 -31.71 8.23
CA MET A 1 33.00 -31.43 7.07
C MET A 1 31.64 -31.97 7.46
N THR A 2 30.54 -31.22 7.57
CA THR A 2 30.04 -30.06 6.82
C THR A 2 29.31 -29.09 7.76
N LYS A 3 29.53 -27.79 7.56
CA LYS A 3 28.72 -26.71 8.15
C LYS A 3 27.43 -26.63 7.33
N ASN A 4 26.27 -26.86 7.95
CA ASN A 4 25.01 -26.48 7.34
C ASN A 4 24.77 -25.00 7.64
N SER A 5 25.28 -24.16 6.75
CA SER A 5 24.85 -22.77 6.59
C SER A 5 23.40 -22.77 6.09
N VAL A 6 22.47 -22.43 6.97
CA VAL A 6 21.11 -22.05 6.55
C VAL A 6 21.16 -20.56 6.20
N ASP A 7 20.75 -20.30 4.98
CA ASP A 7 20.80 -19.06 4.22
C ASP A 7 20.01 -17.94 4.90
N SER A 8 20.58 -16.74 4.90
CA SER A 8 20.03 -15.52 5.45
C SER A 8 19.41 -14.70 4.33
N SER A 9 18.11 -14.86 4.02
CA SER A 9 17.29 -13.82 3.36
C SER A 9 15.89 -14.27 2.96
N ILE A 10 15.03 -14.65 3.90
CA ILE A 10 13.58 -14.52 3.70
C ILE A 10 13.11 -13.48 4.72
N PRO A 11 12.61 -12.30 4.31
CA PRO A 11 12.05 -11.37 5.27
C PRO A 11 10.92 -12.09 5.99
N ALA A 12 11.01 -12.16 7.32
CA ALA A 12 10.00 -12.78 8.16
C ALA A 12 8.63 -12.28 7.72
N VAL A 13 7.74 -13.22 7.38
CA VAL A 13 6.32 -12.92 7.15
C VAL A 13 5.79 -12.41 8.49
N VAL A 14 5.90 -11.10 8.74
CA VAL A 14 5.27 -10.45 9.89
C VAL A 14 3.79 -10.77 9.81
N ASN A 15 3.22 -11.37 10.85
CA ASN A 15 1.79 -11.64 10.90
C ASN A 15 1.03 -10.31 10.70
N PRO A 16 -0.09 -10.30 9.94
CA PRO A 16 -0.85 -9.08 9.73
C PRO A 16 -1.27 -8.51 11.09
N VAL A 17 -1.02 -7.22 11.31
CA VAL A 17 -1.51 -6.51 12.50
C VAL A 17 -2.98 -6.19 12.24
N GLY A 18 -3.86 -7.00 12.82
CA GLY A 18 -5.28 -6.68 12.91
C GLY A 18 -5.47 -5.47 13.83
N THR A 19 -6.37 -4.57 13.47
CA THR A 19 -6.77 -3.44 14.30
C THR A 19 -8.28 -3.23 14.25
N THR A 20 -8.76 -2.27 15.04
CA THR A 20 -10.16 -1.88 15.10
C THR A 20 -10.27 -0.36 14.98
N ASP A 21 -11.16 0.17 14.13
CA ASP A 21 -11.44 1.61 14.12
C ASP A 21 -12.33 2.04 15.30
N ALA A 22 -12.60 3.34 15.39
CA ALA A 22 -13.48 3.94 16.41
C ALA A 22 -14.93 3.43 16.38
N PHE A 23 -15.33 2.68 15.35
CA PHE A 23 -16.67 2.13 15.16
C PHE A 23 -16.73 0.62 15.38
N GLY A 24 -15.63 -0.01 15.78
CA GLY A 24 -15.58 -1.45 16.03
C GLY A 24 -15.27 -2.30 14.79
N ASN A 25 -14.93 -1.71 13.64
CA ASN A 25 -14.61 -2.48 12.44
C ASN A 25 -13.19 -3.04 12.49
N HIS A 26 -13.04 -4.34 12.22
CA HIS A 26 -11.75 -5.01 12.23
C HIS A 26 -11.10 -5.06 10.84
N TYR A 27 -9.82 -4.69 10.72
CA TYR A 27 -9.09 -4.70 9.45
C TYR A 27 -7.57 -4.89 9.62
N ILE A 28 -6.90 -5.21 8.50
CA ILE A 28 -5.45 -5.38 8.40
C ILE A 28 -4.82 -4.03 8.06
N LEU A 29 -4.01 -3.47 8.96
CA LEU A 29 -3.32 -2.22 8.68
C LEU A 29 -2.11 -2.40 7.78
N GLY A 30 -2.01 -1.53 6.78
CA GLY A 30 -0.75 -1.10 6.21
C GLY A 30 0.08 -2.20 5.54
N ARG A 31 -0.58 -3.12 4.81
CA ARG A 31 0.10 -4.25 4.18
C ARG A 31 -0.42 -4.53 2.78
N VAL A 32 0.49 -4.49 1.82
CA VAL A 32 0.28 -5.11 0.51
C VAL A 32 0.39 -6.63 0.68
N ILE A 33 -0.69 -7.35 0.38
CA ILE A 33 -0.73 -8.81 0.39
C ILE A 33 -0.05 -9.31 -0.88
N GLN A 34 1.01 -10.11 -0.71
CA GLN A 34 1.72 -10.71 -1.84
C GLN A 34 0.76 -11.61 -2.64
N ASP A 35 0.88 -11.58 -3.97
CA ASP A 35 0.07 -12.35 -4.93
C ASP A 35 -1.44 -12.08 -4.91
N PHE A 36 -1.91 -11.10 -4.14
CA PHE A 36 -3.30 -10.64 -4.21
C PHE A 36 -3.54 -9.86 -5.51
N PRO A 37 -4.66 -10.12 -6.23
CA PRO A 37 -4.93 -9.52 -7.55
C PRO A 37 -5.44 -8.08 -7.43
N TYR A 38 -4.58 -7.16 -7.02
CA TYR A 38 -4.90 -5.73 -7.00
C TYR A 38 -5.23 -5.23 -8.41
N ALA A 39 -6.22 -4.34 -8.50
CA ALA A 39 -6.63 -3.77 -9.78
C ALA A 39 -5.47 -3.00 -10.42
N GLU A 40 -5.21 -3.24 -11.70
CA GLU A 40 -4.21 -2.47 -12.44
C GLU A 40 -4.71 -1.04 -12.67
N ARG A 41 -3.83 -0.07 -12.43
CA ARG A 41 -4.11 1.36 -12.61
C ARG A 41 -2.97 2.02 -13.37
N ARG A 42 -3.29 3.08 -14.12
CA ARG A 42 -2.32 3.87 -14.87
C ARG A 42 -2.31 5.31 -14.40
N CYS A 43 -1.15 5.95 -14.48
CA CYS A 43 -1.00 7.37 -14.24
C CYS A 43 -1.73 8.15 -15.34
N PRO A 44 -2.60 9.13 -15.01
CA PRO A 44 -3.30 9.91 -16.03
C PRO A 44 -2.38 10.89 -16.78
N TYR A 45 -1.13 11.07 -16.34
CA TYR A 45 -0.20 12.04 -16.91
C TYR A 45 0.86 11.42 -17.82
N CYS A 46 1.27 10.18 -17.56
CA CYS A 46 2.33 9.49 -18.31
C CYS A 46 1.94 8.07 -18.75
N GLU A 47 0.72 7.62 -18.44
CA GLU A 47 0.15 6.29 -18.72
C GLU A 47 0.92 5.08 -18.15
N HIS A 48 1.98 5.34 -17.39
CA HIS A 48 2.77 4.33 -16.72
C HIS A 48 1.93 3.56 -15.69
N LYS A 49 2.22 2.27 -15.52
CA LYS A 49 1.54 1.42 -14.56
C LYS A 49 1.85 1.93 -13.15
N LEU A 50 0.80 2.21 -12.38
CA LEU A 50 0.94 2.59 -10.99
C LEU A 50 1.33 1.37 -10.16
N VAL A 51 2.17 1.61 -9.15
CA VAL A 51 2.54 0.59 -8.16
C VAL A 51 1.72 0.79 -6.91
N ILE A 52 1.30 -0.31 -6.30
CA ILE A 52 0.64 -0.26 -5.00
C ILE A 52 1.67 0.07 -3.92
N ALA A 53 1.44 1.14 -3.19
CA ALA A 53 2.34 1.59 -2.14
C ALA A 53 1.90 1.08 -0.77
N ASN A 54 0.58 1.01 -0.54
CA ASN A 54 0.03 0.44 0.68
C ASN A 54 -1.44 0.04 0.48
N ALA A 55 -1.94 -0.90 1.29
CA ALA A 55 -3.32 -1.33 1.32
C ALA A 55 -3.81 -1.65 2.74
N VAL A 56 -5.10 -1.46 2.96
CA VAL A 56 -5.85 -1.93 4.11
C VAL A 56 -6.98 -2.81 3.60
N HIS A 57 -7.10 -3.99 4.19
CA HIS A 57 -8.08 -5.00 3.83
C HIS A 57 -9.02 -5.24 4.99
N ASP A 58 -10.27 -5.57 4.68
CA ASP A 58 -11.18 -6.11 5.67
C ASP A 58 -10.67 -7.47 6.16
N ASN A 59 -10.81 -7.73 7.47
CA ASN A 59 -10.33 -8.99 8.05
C ASN A 59 -11.14 -10.20 7.61
N ASP A 60 -12.45 -10.03 7.39
CA ASP A 60 -13.38 -11.12 7.07
C ASP A 60 -13.49 -11.32 5.55
N SER A 61 -13.21 -10.28 4.75
CA SER A 61 -13.37 -10.28 3.30
C SER A 61 -12.30 -9.44 2.61
N ILE A 62 -11.11 -10.03 2.42
CA ILE A 62 -9.91 -9.34 1.92
C ILE A 62 -10.08 -8.69 0.53
N GLU A 63 -11.09 -9.06 -0.25
CA GLU A 63 -11.46 -8.40 -1.51
C GLU A 63 -11.99 -6.97 -1.30
N HIS A 64 -12.43 -6.64 -0.10
CA HIS A 64 -12.78 -5.29 0.33
C HIS A 64 -11.55 -4.58 0.86
N TYR A 65 -11.03 -3.63 0.08
CA TYR A 65 -9.80 -2.93 0.43
C TYR A 65 -9.79 -1.46 0.01
N LYS A 66 -9.00 -0.69 0.75
CA LYS A 66 -8.53 0.67 0.41
C LYS A 66 -7.05 0.57 0.09
N ALA A 67 -6.63 1.02 -1.08
CA ALA A 67 -5.24 0.97 -1.52
C ALA A 67 -4.76 2.33 -2.03
N VAL A 68 -3.50 2.66 -1.76
CA VAL A 68 -2.82 3.80 -2.35
C VAL A 68 -1.92 3.32 -3.46
N TYR A 69 -2.13 3.90 -4.63
CA TYR A 69 -1.30 3.67 -5.80
C TYR A 69 -0.47 4.91 -6.07
N ILE A 70 0.80 4.72 -6.41
CA ILE A 70 1.73 5.80 -6.75
C ILE A 70 2.33 5.57 -8.13
N ASP A 71 2.67 6.66 -8.81
CA ASP A 71 3.48 6.61 -10.00
C ASP A 71 4.97 6.63 -9.61
N ALA A 72 5.68 5.55 -9.91
CA ALA A 72 7.11 5.44 -9.66
C ALA A 72 7.96 5.96 -10.83
N ASN A 73 7.34 6.40 -11.93
CA ASN A 73 8.05 6.92 -13.09
C ASN A 73 8.64 8.31 -12.81
N LYS A 74 9.98 8.40 -12.83
CA LYS A 74 10.73 9.66 -12.63
C LYS A 74 10.60 10.62 -13.81
N ASP A 75 10.22 10.12 -14.98
CA ASP A 75 10.04 10.90 -16.20
C ASP A 75 8.60 11.43 -16.36
N CYS A 76 7.73 11.16 -15.38
CA CYS A 76 6.37 11.67 -15.38
C CYS A 76 6.36 13.20 -15.24
N PRO A 77 5.55 13.95 -16.01
CA PRO A 77 5.58 15.42 -16.00
C PRO A 77 5.14 16.04 -14.67
N VAL A 78 4.45 15.27 -13.82
CA VAL A 78 4.06 15.68 -12.46
C VAL A 78 4.96 15.10 -11.38
N PHE A 79 6.04 14.43 -11.76
CA PHE A 79 7.06 13.97 -10.84
C PHE A 79 7.97 15.14 -10.46
N ASP A 80 8.05 15.45 -9.18
CA ASP A 80 8.95 16.45 -8.62
C ASP A 80 9.97 15.77 -7.71
N MET A 81 11.21 15.67 -8.19
CA MET A 81 12.31 15.09 -7.43
C MET A 81 12.70 15.94 -6.20
N LYS A 82 12.60 17.27 -6.30
CA LYS A 82 13.00 18.19 -5.23
C LYS A 82 11.98 18.21 -4.11
N ALA A 83 10.69 18.22 -4.47
CA ALA A 83 9.60 18.13 -3.50
C ALA A 83 9.37 16.69 -3.02
N GLN A 84 10.02 15.70 -3.64
CA GLN A 84 9.74 14.27 -3.45
C GLN A 84 8.23 14.03 -3.55
N GLN A 85 7.66 14.45 -4.68
CA GLN A 85 6.25 14.28 -4.97
C GLN A 85 6.10 13.53 -6.28
N CYS A 86 5.20 12.55 -6.26
CA CYS A 86 4.73 11.87 -7.45
C CYS A 86 3.22 11.82 -7.42
N TYR A 87 2.61 11.51 -8.57
CA TYR A 87 1.20 11.24 -8.63
C TYR A 87 0.85 10.07 -7.71
N ALA A 88 -0.20 10.25 -6.92
CA ALA A 88 -0.71 9.24 -6.01
C ALA A 88 -2.23 9.33 -5.92
N LYS A 89 -2.88 8.17 -5.78
CA LYS A 89 -4.34 8.11 -5.66
C LYS A 89 -4.79 6.94 -4.80
N ILE A 90 -5.78 7.23 -3.96
CA ILE A 90 -6.51 6.23 -3.19
C ILE A 90 -7.55 5.59 -4.09
N TYR A 91 -7.63 4.27 -4.05
CA TYR A 91 -8.67 3.47 -4.66
C TYR A 91 -9.34 2.59 -3.62
N TYR A 92 -10.66 2.49 -3.75
CA TYR A 92 -11.48 1.55 -3.01
C TYR A 92 -11.92 0.45 -3.96
N SER A 93 -11.92 -0.80 -3.50
CA SER A 93 -12.34 -1.92 -4.34
C SER A 93 -13.85 -1.94 -4.60
N SER A 94 -14.65 -1.34 -3.70
CA SER A 94 -16.09 -1.22 -3.81
C SER A 94 -16.62 0.00 -3.04
N SER A 95 -17.90 0.34 -3.24
CA SER A 95 -18.60 1.35 -2.42
C SER A 95 -18.65 0.94 -0.94
N TYR A 96 -18.77 -0.36 -0.66
CA TYR A 96 -18.67 -0.89 0.70
C TYR A 96 -17.30 -0.61 1.32
N ALA A 97 -16.21 -0.88 0.59
CA ALA A 97 -14.86 -0.56 1.05
C ALA A 97 -14.65 0.95 1.24
N ALA A 98 -15.27 1.79 0.40
CA ALA A 98 -15.24 3.24 0.55
C ALA A 98 -15.89 3.70 1.87
N HIS A 99 -17.10 3.23 2.14
CA HIS A 99 -17.79 3.52 3.40
C HIS A 99 -17.04 2.97 4.62
N ARG A 100 -16.41 1.80 4.50
CA ARG A 100 -15.72 1.15 5.61
C ARG A 100 -14.38 1.78 5.95
N PHE A 101 -13.63 2.25 4.94
CA PHE A 101 -12.25 2.70 5.10
C PHE A 101 -12.04 4.20 4.88
N GLU A 102 -13.10 4.99 4.70
CA GLU A 102 -13.00 6.45 4.50
C GLU A 102 -12.14 7.12 5.58
N ASN A 103 -12.34 6.76 6.85
CA ASN A 103 -11.65 7.38 7.98
C ASN A 103 -10.34 6.67 8.36
N VAL A 104 -10.00 5.57 7.70
CA VAL A 104 -8.76 4.84 7.98
C VAL A 104 -7.60 5.55 7.30
N LYS A 105 -6.79 6.21 8.12
CA LYS A 105 -5.52 6.82 7.72
C LYS A 105 -4.43 5.77 7.82
N PHE A 106 -3.61 5.65 6.78
CA PHE A 106 -2.42 4.81 6.88
C PHE A 106 -1.21 5.47 6.24
N PRO A 107 -0.04 5.29 6.86
CA PRO A 107 1.19 5.89 6.39
C PRO A 107 1.63 5.20 5.11
N VAL A 108 2.02 5.99 4.10
CA VAL A 108 2.60 5.48 2.87
C VAL A 108 4.05 5.90 2.86
N LYS A 109 4.94 4.90 2.95
CA LYS A 109 6.36 5.11 2.71
C LYS A 109 6.53 5.34 1.22
N ARG A 110 7.04 6.50 0.86
CA ARG A 110 7.46 6.76 -0.51
C ARG A 110 9.00 6.74 -0.49
N TRP A 111 9.64 5.98 -1.39
CA TRP A 111 11.11 5.86 -1.54
C TRP A 111 11.85 5.01 -0.48
N GLU A 112 13.17 4.87 -0.66
CA GLU A 112 14.06 3.94 0.08
C GLU A 112 14.40 4.38 1.53
N GLN A 113 14.10 5.62 1.94
CA GLN A 113 14.46 6.12 3.27
C GLN A 113 13.50 5.62 4.37
N GLU A 114 14.03 5.10 5.47
CA GLU A 114 13.31 4.44 6.58
C GLU A 114 12.20 5.27 7.27
N GLU A 115 12.20 6.60 7.17
CA GLU A 115 11.43 7.45 8.10
C GLU A 115 10.36 8.37 7.47
N LEU A 116 10.24 8.47 6.14
CA LEU A 116 9.27 9.40 5.51
C LEU A 116 7.96 8.70 5.13
N TYR A 117 6.89 9.06 5.86
CA TYR A 117 5.53 8.61 5.59
C TYR A 117 4.64 9.78 5.19
N THR A 118 4.05 9.74 3.98
CA THR A 118 2.90 10.59 3.68
C THR A 118 1.64 9.92 4.22
N ILE A 119 0.87 10.60 5.05
CA ILE A 119 -0.43 10.10 5.51
C ILE A 119 -1.49 10.48 4.49
N TYR A 120 -2.16 9.48 3.94
CA TYR A 120 -3.32 9.67 3.08
C TYR A 120 -4.60 9.52 3.90
N GLN A 121 -5.52 10.47 3.74
CA GLN A 121 -6.86 10.45 4.32
C GLN A 121 -7.83 10.05 3.22
#